data_AF-A0A1H3MBV9-F1
#
_entry.id   AF-A0A1H3MBV9-F1
#
_cell.length_a   1.000
_cell.length_b   1.000
_cell.length_c   1.000
_cell.angle_alpha   90.00
_cell.angle_beta   90.00
_cell.angle_gamma   90.00
#
_symmetry.space_group_name_H-M   'P 1'
#
loop_
_entity.id
_entity.type
_entity.pdbx_description
1 polymer ?
#
loop_
_entity_poly.entity_id
_entity_poly.type
_entity_poly.pdbx_seq_one_letter_code
_entity_poly.pdbx_strand_id
1 'polypeptide(L)' 'MQIQTILNRLQKFKSFVYAGVRWGGSKETPHLEIEVVERRNSRAVCSVCGMPRAG' A
#
# COMPACT_ATOMS: atom_id res chain seq x y z
N MET A 1 12.28 0.23 -5.68
CA MET A 1 13.16 -0.08 -4.53
C MET A 1 12.95 -1.51 -4.07
N GLN A 2 13.96 -2.22 -3.55
CA GLN A 2 13.85 -3.65 -3.17
C GLN A 2 12.78 -3.93 -2.12
N ILE A 3 12.62 -3.05 -1.12
CA ILE A 3 11.59 -3.19 -0.06
C ILE A 3 10.18 -3.26 -0.67
N GLN A 4 9.85 -2.34 -1.57
CA GLN A 4 8.56 -2.34 -2.28
C GLN A 4 8.36 -3.64 -3.08
N THR A 5 9.39 -4.19 -3.72
CA THR A 5 9.30 -5.47 -4.44
C THR A 5 9.01 -6.63 -3.49
N ILE A 6 9.70 -6.68 -2.35
CA ILE A 6 9.49 -7.68 -1.30
C ILE A 6 8.05 -7.58 -0.77
N LEU A 7 7.60 -6.38 -0.42
CA LEU A 7 6.25 -6.15 0.09
C LEU A 7 5.16 -6.48 -0.93
N ASN A 8 5.36 -6.16 -2.21
CA ASN A 8 4.45 -6.56 -3.28
C ASN A 8 4.34 -8.10 -3.44
N ARG A 9 5.39 -8.84 -3.08
CA ARG A 9 5.40 -10.31 -3.13
C ARG A 9 4.78 -10.95 -1.88
N LEU A 10 5.04 -10.40 -0.70
CA LEU A 10 4.56 -10.94 0.58
C LEU A 10 3.12 -10.50 0.90
N GLN A 11 2.81 -9.22 0.67
CA GLN A 11 1.56 -8.60 1.08
C GLN A 11 1.01 -7.73 -0.05
N LYS A 12 0.30 -8.38 -0.98
CA LYS A 12 -0.27 -7.71 -2.15
C LYS A 12 -1.58 -7.02 -1.78
N PHE A 13 -1.57 -5.68 -1.78
CA PHE A 13 -2.79 -4.90 -1.69
C PHE A 13 -3.41 -4.70 -3.08
N LYS A 14 -4.64 -5.19 -3.29
CA LYS A 14 -5.37 -4.97 -4.53
C LYS A 14 -5.74 -3.50 -4.65
N SER A 15 -5.44 -2.87 -5.79
CA SER A 15 -5.74 -1.45 -6.08
C SER A 15 -4.89 -0.40 -5.35
N PHE A 16 -3.92 -0.81 -4.53
CA PHE A 16 -3.00 0.10 -3.87
C PHE A 16 -1.55 -0.14 -4.33
N VAL A 17 -0.71 0.87 -4.17
CA VAL A 17 0.72 0.81 -4.45
C VAL A 17 1.50 1.38 -3.26
N TYR A 18 2.65 0.77 -2.96
CA TYR A 18 3.59 1.34 -2.00
C TYR A 18 4.23 2.59 -2.60
N ALA A 19 4.10 3.75 -1.96
CA ALA A 19 4.59 5.04 -2.49
C ALA A 19 5.88 5.51 -1.84
N GLY A 20 6.06 5.22 -0.54
CA GLY A 20 7.16 5.73 0.25
C GLY A 20 7.60 4.73 1.32
N VAL A 21 8.88 4.79 1.69
CA VAL A 21 9.47 3.99 2.75
C VAL A 21 10.37 4.89 3.57
N ARG A 22 10.18 4.92 4.89
CA ARG A 22 11.03 5.66 5.82
C ARG A 22 11.31 4.83 7.07
N TRP A 23 12.50 5.01 7.63
CA TRP A 23 12.78 4.52 8.97
C TRP A 23 11.99 5.33 9.98
N GLY A 24 11.31 4.63 10.86
CA GLY A 24 10.67 5.17 12.05
C GLY A 24 11.18 4.44 13.29
N GLY A 25 10.69 4.89 14.45
CA GLY A 25 11.05 4.31 15.73
C GLY A 25 12.36 4.85 16.30
N SER A 26 12.80 4.26 17.40
CA SER A 26 14.06 4.58 18.05
C SER A 26 15.19 3.71 17.51
N LYS A 27 16.44 3.96 17.93
CA LYS A 27 17.57 3.10 17.58
C LYS A 27 17.44 1.68 18.14
N GLU A 28 16.79 1.55 19.29
CA GLU A 28 16.58 0.29 20.00
C GLU A 28 15.44 -0.52 19.38
N THR A 29 14.44 0.15 18.81
CA THR A 29 13.30 -0.47 18.13
C THR A 29 13.04 0.20 16.77
N PRO A 30 13.89 -0.06 15.77
CA PRO A 30 13.69 0.51 14.45
C PRO A 30 12.54 -0.21 13.75
N HIS A 31 11.70 0.55 13.05
CA HIS A 31 10.66 0.01 12.18
C HIS A 31 10.64 0.74 10.84
N LEU A 32 10.00 0.10 9.85
CA LEU A 32 9.78 0.71 8.55
C LEU A 32 8.35 1.23 8.49
N GLU A 33 8.20 2.53 8.28
CA GLU A 33 6.92 3.13 7.96
C GLU A 33 6.77 3.16 6.44
N ILE A 34 5.74 2.48 5.98
CA ILE A 34 5.45 2.29 4.57
C ILE A 34 4.20 3.09 4.22
N GLU A 35 4.33 4.00 3.25
CA GLU A 35 3.19 4.72 2.70
C GLU A 35 2.53 3.86 1.61
N VAL A 36 1.21 3.69 1.72
CA VAL A 36 0.38 2.95 0.77
C VAL A 36 -0.67 3.91 0.23
N VAL A 37 -0.69 4.07 -1.09
CA VAL A 37 -1.63 4.98 -1.77
C VAL A 37 -2.49 4.22 -2.76
N GLU A 38 -3.66 4.74 -3.06
CA GLU A 38 -4.49 4.22 -4.13
C GLU A 38 -3.77 4.33 -5.48
N ARG A 39 -4.00 3.37 -6.37
CA ARG A 39 -3.43 3.45 -7.71
C ARG A 39 -4.12 4.59 -8.44
N ARG A 40 -3.37 5.41 -9.19
CA ARG A 40 -3.90 6.60 -9.90
C ARG A 40 -5.21 6.41 -10.69
N ASN A 41 -5.51 5.19 -11.15
CA ASN A 41 -6.74 4.86 -11.89
C ASN A 41 -7.61 3.80 -11.17
N SER A 42 -7.38 3.52 -9.89
CA SER A 42 -8.28 2.66 -9.14
C SER A 42 -9.56 3.42 -8.85
N ARG A 43 -10.70 2.90 -9.31
CA ARG A 43 -12.00 3.34 -8.82
C ARG A 43 -12.32 2.55 -7.57
N ALA A 44 -12.87 3.21 -6.55
CA ALA A 44 -13.47 2.51 -5.42
C ALA A 44 -14.53 1.55 -5.99
N VAL A 45 -14.49 0.29 -5.58
CA VAL A 45 -15.47 -0.72 -5.98
C VAL A 45 -16.24 -1.17 -4.76
N CYS A 46 -17.55 -1.33 -4.91
CA CYS A 46 -18.38 -1.89 -3.83
C CYS A 46 -17.95 -3.34 -3.56
N SER A 47 -17.63 -3.67 -2.32
CA SER A 47 -17.26 -5.03 -1.91
C SER A 47 -18.39 -6.05 -2.07
N VAL A 48 -19.65 -5.60 -2.13
CA VAL A 48 -20.83 -6.45 -2.29
C VAL A 48 -21.16 -6.71 -3.76
N CYS A 49 -21.19 -5.68 -4.60
CA CYS A 49 -21.64 -5.82 -6.00
C CYS A 49 -20.52 -5.72 -7.06
N GLY A 50 -19.27 -5.42 -6.66
CA GLY A 50 -18.12 -5.33 -7.57
C GLY A 50 -18.12 -4.12 -8.52
N MET A 51 -19.15 -3.28 -8.49
CA MET A 51 -19.30 -2.13 -9.39
C MET A 51 -18.48 -0.92 -8.91
N PRO A 52 -17.93 -0.10 -9.82
CA PRO A 52 -17.31 1.18 -9.49
C PRO A 52 -18.30 2.11 -8.76
N ARG A 53 -17.81 2.81 -7.73
CA ARG A 53 -18.53 3.83 -6.99
C ARG A 53 -17.77 5.15 -7.04
N ALA A 54 -18.50 6.26 -6.88
CA ALA A 54 -17.86 7.53 -6.56
C ALA A 54 -17.11 7.34 -5.23
N GLY A 55 -15.84 7.74 -5.22
CA GLY A 55 -15.02 7.76 -4.02
C GLY A 55 -15.57 8.74 -3.00
#